data_AF-A0A6P2AEU9-F1
#
_entry.id   AF-A0A6P2AEU9-F1
#
_cell.length_a   1.000
_cell.length_b   1.000
_cell.length_c   1.000
_cell.angle_alpha   90.00
_cell.angle_beta   90.00
_cell.angle_gamma   90.00
#
_symmetry.space_group_name_H-M   'P 1'
#
loop_
_entity.id
_entity.type
_entity.pdbx_description
1 polymer ?
#
loop_
_entity_poly.entity_id
_entity_poly.type
_entity_poly.pdbx_seq_one_letter_code
_entity_poly.pdbx_strand_id
1 'polypeptide(L)'
;MRRIDIILIGLAVFLGGGLLYLLLQLFGINGINAGIWTQFLLVMGIIVWTLSYLRRVLTQKMTYNQQLKDYEEAVMRKRLEEMTPEELAKLQAEIAEEDNINQI
;
A
#
# COMPACT_ATOMS: atom_id res chain seq x y z
N MET A 1 5.03 13.61 4.78
CA MET A 1 6.12 13.59 5.78
C MET A 1 6.92 14.86 5.65
N ARG A 2 7.07 15.61 6.74
CA ARG A 2 7.96 16.76 6.84
C ARG A 2 9.38 16.27 7.09
N ARG A 3 10.38 17.10 6.78
CA ARG A 3 11.80 16.76 7.00
C ARG A 3 12.09 16.38 8.46
N ILE A 4 11.46 17.08 9.42
CA ILE A 4 11.60 16.80 10.86
C ILE A 4 11.08 15.41 11.25
N ASP A 5 10.05 14.91 10.57
CA ASP A 5 9.46 13.61 10.89
C ASP A 5 10.49 12.49 10.64
N ILE A 6 11.35 12.63 9.62
CA ILE A 6 12.43 11.68 9.30
C ILE A 6 13.48 11.65 10.42
N ILE A 7 13.88 12.83 10.91
CA ILE A 7 14.86 12.97 11.99
C ILE A 7 14.31 12.33 13.28
N LEU A 8 13.03 12.59 13.59
CA LEU A 8 12.37 12.03 14.76
C LEU A 8 12.26 10.50 14.69
N ILE A 9 11.92 9.95 13.52
CA ILE A 9 11.89 8.49 13.33
C ILE A 9 13.28 7.89 13.53
N GLY A 10 14.32 8.49 12.92
CA GLY A 10 15.70 8.01 13.07
C GLY A 10 16.15 8.03 14.54
N LEU A 11 15.86 9.12 15.25
CA LEU A 11 16.18 9.25 16.67
C LEU A 11 15.40 8.24 17.53
N ALA A 12 14.12 8.04 17.25
CA ALA A 12 13.29 7.06 17.96
C ALA A 12 13.79 5.63 17.76
N VAL A 13 14.18 5.26 16.53
CA VAL A 13 14.76 3.93 16.24
C VAL A 13 16.10 3.74 16.95
N PHE A 14 16.97 4.76 16.94
CA PHE A 14 18.26 4.72 17.62
C PHE A 14 18.09 4.56 19.14
N LEU A 15 17.28 5.42 19.77
CA LEU A 15 17.02 5.36 21.21
C LEU A 15 16.29 4.07 21.59
N GLY A 16 15.35 3.61 20.77
CA GLY A 16 14.64 2.34 20.99
C GLY A 16 15.58 1.13 20.92
N GLY A 17 16.50 1.10 19.96
CA GLY A 17 17.51 0.05 19.86
C GLY A 17 18.49 0.07 21.04
N GLY A 18 18.97 1.25 21.43
CA GLY A 18 19.82 1.41 22.61
C GLY A 18 19.13 0.98 23.91
N LEU A 19 17.85 1.36 24.08
CA LEU A 19 17.06 0.96 25.24
C LEU A 19 16.85 -0.56 25.28
N LEU A 20 16.52 -1.18 24.14
CA LEU A 20 16.36 -2.62 24.04
C LEU A 20 17.67 -3.35 24.40
N TYR A 21 18.81 -2.89 23.88
CA TYR A 21 20.12 -3.43 24.23
C TYR A 21 20.39 -3.38 25.74
N LEU A 22 20.15 -2.22 26.37
CA LEU A 22 20.32 -2.06 27.81
C LEU A 22 19.37 -2.96 28.61
N LEU A 23 18.11 -3.07 28.19
CA LEU A 23 17.15 -3.99 28.82
C LEU A 23 17.63 -5.44 28.75
N LEU A 24 18.10 -5.90 27.59
CA LEU A 24 18.63 -7.26 27.43
C LEU A 24 19.81 -7.51 28.38
N GLN A 25 20.71 -6.53 28.53
CA GLN A 25 21.81 -6.62 29.49
C GLN A 25 21.34 -6.65 30.96
N LEU A 26 20.32 -5.86 31.31
CA LEU A 26 19.72 -5.88 32.65
C LEU A 26 19.11 -7.24 32.99
N PHE A 27 18.62 -7.98 31.98
CA PHE A 27 18.16 -9.37 32.13
C PHE A 27 19.29 -10.42 32.12
N GLY A 28 20.56 -9.99 32.15
CA GLY A 28 21.72 -10.87 32.26
C GLY A 28 22.25 -11.41 30.91
N ILE A 29 21.77 -10.89 29.78
CA ILE A 29 22.29 -11.28 28.46
C ILE A 29 23.62 -10.55 28.24
N ASN A 30 24.67 -11.30 27.91
CA ASN A 30 25.98 -10.71 27.63
C ASN A 30 25.91 -9.72 26.46
N GLY A 31 26.84 -8.74 26.43
CA GLY A 31 26.80 -7.64 25.47
C GLY A 31 26.81 -8.06 23.99
N ILE A 32 27.54 -9.13 23.65
CA ILE A 32 27.58 -9.64 22.27
C ILE A 32 26.20 -10.16 21.87
N ASN A 33 25.61 -11.04 22.68
CA ASN A 33 24.30 -11.61 22.40
C ASN A 33 23.20 -10.54 22.42
N ALA A 34 23.26 -9.58 23.36
CA ALA A 34 22.32 -8.46 23.41
C ALA A 34 22.39 -7.62 22.12
N GLY A 35 23.60 -7.38 21.60
CA GLY A 35 23.81 -6.71 20.32
C GLY A 35 23.21 -7.49 19.14
N ILE A 36 23.44 -8.81 19.07
CA ILE A 36 22.88 -9.67 18.02
C ILE A 36 21.35 -9.62 18.02
N TRP A 37 20.71 -9.78 19.19
CA TRP A 37 19.25 -9.76 19.28
C TRP A 37 18.63 -8.40 18.96
N THR A 38 19.27 -7.31 19.41
CA THR A 38 18.84 -5.94 19.08
C THR A 38 18.91 -5.70 17.58
N GLN A 39 20.02 -6.10 16.94
CA GLN A 39 20.20 -5.97 15.49
C GLN A 39 19.23 -6.86 14.71
N PHE A 40 19.01 -8.10 15.15
CA PHE A 40 18.06 -9.02 14.54
C PHE A 40 16.65 -8.43 14.51
N LEU A 41 16.20 -7.86 15.64
CA LEU A 41 14.88 -7.22 15.72
C LEU A 41 14.76 -5.99 14.82
N LEU A 42 15.82 -5.18 14.73
CA LEU A 42 15.87 -4.05 13.79
C LEU A 42 15.72 -4.52 12.34
N VAL A 43 16.48 -5.54 11.93
CA VAL A 43 16.42 -6.10 10.57
C VAL A 43 15.04 -6.68 10.27
N MET A 44 14.46 -7.43 11.21
CA MET A 44 13.10 -7.95 11.07
C MET A 44 12.07 -6.81 10.93
N GLY A 45 12.21 -5.73 11.68
CA GLY A 45 11.38 -4.53 11.55
C GLY A 45 11.49 -3.90 10.16
N ILE A 46 12.70 -3.80 9.60
CA ILE A 46 12.93 -3.28 8.24
C ILE A 46 12.30 -4.20 7.19
N ILE A 47 12.40 -5.53 7.37
CA ILE A 47 11.75 -6.50 6.48
C ILE A 47 10.24 -6.30 6.51
N VAL A 48 9.62 -6.21 7.69
CA VAL A 48 8.17 -5.96 7.84
C VAL A 48 7.77 -4.62 7.20
N TRP A 49 8.54 -3.56 7.43
CA TRP A 49 8.30 -2.26 6.80
C TRP A 49 8.35 -2.40 5.27
N THR A 50 9.36 -3.07 4.73
CA THR A 50 9.51 -3.27 3.28
C THR A 50 8.37 -4.10 2.70
N LEU A 51 7.94 -5.17 3.38
CA LEU A 51 6.79 -5.98 2.99
C LEU A 51 5.50 -5.15 2.93
N SER A 52 5.34 -4.16 3.81
CA SER A 52 4.20 -3.23 3.74
C SER A 52 4.20 -2.40 2.44
N TYR A 53 5.37 -2.09 1.87
CA TYR A 53 5.47 -1.46 0.56
C TYR A 53 5.11 -2.45 -0.55
N LEU A 54 5.68 -3.67 -0.52
CA LEU A 54 5.38 -4.70 -1.51
C LEU A 54 3.88 -5.03 -1.58
N ARG A 55 3.20 -5.13 -0.43
CA ARG A 55 1.74 -5.33 -0.39
C ARG A 55 0.97 -4.22 -1.11
N ARG A 56 1.38 -2.96 -0.98
CA ARG A 56 0.73 -1.82 -1.66
C ARG A 56 0.91 -1.90 -3.17
N VAL A 57 2.09 -2.32 -3.62
CA VAL A 57 2.40 -2.54 -5.04
C VAL A 57 1.53 -3.66 -5.61
N LEU A 58 1.51 -4.83 -4.96
CA LEU A 58 0.76 -6.00 -5.43
C LEU A 58 -0.76 -5.76 -5.45
N THR A 59 -1.28 -5.00 -4.49
CA THR A 59 -2.71 -4.66 -4.45
C THR A 59 -3.08 -3.51 -5.38
N GLN A 60 -2.11 -2.93 -6.11
CA GLN A 60 -2.32 -1.76 -6.95
C GLN A 60 -3.00 -0.59 -6.22
N LYS A 61 -2.88 -0.50 -4.90
CA LYS A 61 -3.47 0.59 -4.09
C LYS A 61 -2.52 1.77 -4.01
N MET A 62 -2.20 2.32 -5.18
CA MET A 62 -1.31 3.47 -5.34
C MET A 62 -2.09 4.64 -5.90
N THR A 63 -1.65 5.86 -5.55
CA THR A 63 -2.30 7.10 -6.00
C THR A 63 -2.46 7.15 -7.52
N TYR A 64 -1.44 6.73 -8.26
CA TYR A 64 -1.51 6.70 -9.73
C TYR A 64 -2.63 5.79 -10.25
N ASN A 65 -2.82 4.61 -9.67
CA ASN A 65 -3.86 3.67 -10.11
C ASN A 65 -5.26 4.23 -9.83
N GLN A 66 -5.43 4.91 -8.69
CA GLN A 66 -6.69 5.61 -8.40
C GLN A 66 -6.93 6.75 -9.40
N GLN A 67 -5.91 7.57 -9.66
CA GLN A 67 -6.00 8.67 -10.63
C GLN A 67 -6.34 8.19 -12.03
N LEU A 68 -5.74 7.07 -12.47
CA LEU A 68 -6.02 6.47 -13.76
C LEU A 68 -7.47 5.98 -13.82
N LYS A 69 -7.93 5.26 -12.81
CA LYS A 69 -9.32 4.80 -12.72
C LYS A 69 -10.32 5.96 -12.75
N ASP A 70 -10.08 6.99 -11.94
CA ASP A 70 -10.96 8.17 -11.87
C ASP A 70 -11.01 8.91 -13.21
N TYR A 71 -9.88 8.98 -13.92
CA TYR A 71 -9.80 9.57 -15.27
C TYR A 71 -10.55 8.73 -16.31
N GLU A 72 -10.34 7.42 -16.34
CA GLU A 72 -11.04 6.51 -17.24
C GLU A 72 -12.55 6.57 -17.04
N GLU A 73 -13.01 6.56 -15.78
CA GLU A 73 -14.43 6.67 -15.44
C GLU A 73 -15.03 8.01 -15.88
N ALA A 74 -14.31 9.12 -15.67
CA ALA A 74 -14.76 10.44 -16.12
C ALA A 74 -14.87 10.55 -17.65
N VAL A 75 -13.90 9.97 -18.38
CA VAL A 75 -13.92 9.94 -19.85
C VAL A 75 -15.07 9.08 -20.36
N MET A 76 -15.26 7.88 -19.80
CA MET A 76 -16.35 7.00 -20.21
C MET A 76 -17.72 7.63 -19.94
N ARG A 77 -17.90 8.30 -18.79
CA ARG A 77 -19.13 9.03 -18.50
C ARG A 77 -19.40 10.14 -19.51
N LYS A 78 -18.38 10.93 -19.86
CA LYS A 78 -18.51 11.98 -20.87
C LYS A 78 -18.88 11.42 -22.24
N ARG A 79 -18.31 10.27 -22.63
CA ARG A 79 -18.68 9.59 -23.89
C ARG A 79 -20.15 9.18 -23.90
N LEU A 80 -20.67 8.63 -22.79
CA LEU A 80 -22.08 8.27 -22.66
C LEU A 80 -23.00 9.49 -22.70
N GLU A 81 -22.62 10.60 -22.08
CA GLU A 81 -23.37 11.87 -22.10
C GLU A 81 -23.42 12.49 -23.51
N GLU A 82 -22.40 12.25 -24.34
CA GLU A 82 -22.29 12.75 -25.72
C GLU A 82 -22.95 11.84 -26.79
N MET A 83 -23.33 10.60 -26.44
CA MET A 83 -23.97 9.67 -27.37
C MET A 83 -25.41 10.08 -27.70
N THR A 84 -25.86 9.76 -28.92
CA THR A 84 -27.26 10.00 -29.29
C THR A 84 -28.19 8.99 -28.59
N PRO A 85 -29.50 9.29 -28.45
CA PRO A 85 -30.46 8.34 -27.87
C PRO A 85 -30.51 7.00 -28.60
N GLU A 86 -30.27 6.99 -29.91
CA GLU A 86 -30.25 5.79 -30.76
C GLU A 86 -29.02 4.93 -30.48
N GLU A 87 -27.85 5.55 -30.31
CA GLU A 87 -26.60 4.87 -29.94
C GLU A 87 -26.67 4.29 -28.53
N LEU A 88 -27.22 5.04 -27.58
CA LEU A 88 -27.45 4.56 -26.20
C LEU A 88 -28.43 3.38 -26.16
N ALA A 89 -29.52 3.44 -26.92
CA ALA A 89 -30.48 2.35 -27.00
C ALA A 89 -29.85 1.07 -27.61
N LYS A 90 -29.00 1.23 -28.63
CA LYS A 90 -28.24 0.12 -29.20
C LYS A 90 -27.27 -0.49 -28.18
N LEU A 91 -26.54 0.34 -27.44
CA LEU A 91 -25.59 -0.11 -26.42
C LEU A 91 -26.30 -0.88 -25.28
N GLN A 92 -27.47 -0.39 -24.85
CA GLN A 92 -28.29 -1.07 -23.84
C GLN A 92 -28.81 -2.44 -24.32
N ALA A 93 -29.19 -2.54 -25.60
CA ALA A 93 -29.62 -3.81 -26.19
C ALA A 93 -28.47 -4.82 -26.24
N GLU A 94 -27.25 -4.38 -26.60
CA GLU A 94 -26.05 -5.22 -26.65
C GLU A 94 -25.67 -5.76 -25.27
N ILE A 95 -25.70 -4.91 -24.22
CA ILE A 95 -25.44 -5.34 -22.83
C ILE A 95 -26.49 -6.36 -22.36
N ALA A 96 -27.77 -6.14 -22.66
CA ALA A 96 -28.84 -7.06 -22.27
C ALA A 96 -28.70 -8.44 -22.95
N GLU A 97 -28.17 -8.48 -24.18
CA GLU A 97 -27.87 -9.71 -24.90
C GLU A 97 -26.67 -10.44 -24.27
N GLU A 98 -25.58 -9.73 -23.95
CA GLU A 98 -24.42 -10.30 -23.26
C GLU A 98 -24.76 -10.86 -21.86
N ASP A 99 -25.56 -10.15 -21.07
CA ASP A 99 -25.99 -10.59 -19.74
C ASP A 99 -26.83 -11.87 -19.81
N ASN A 100 -27.69 -11.99 -20.83
CA ASN A 100 -28.51 -13.18 -21.06
C ASN A 100 -27.65 -14.39 -21.50
N ILE A 101 -26.61 -14.16 -22.32
CA ILE A 101 -25.66 -15.20 -22.73
C ILE A 101 -24.83 -15.70 -21.54
N ASN A 102 -24.39 -14.82 -20.64
CA ASN A 102 -23.60 -15.18 -19.45
C ASN A 102 -24.41 -15.88 -18.34
N GLN A 103 -25.75 -15.92 -18.44
CA GLN A 103 -26.63 -16.62 -17.51
C GLN A 103 -27.01 -18.05 -17.94
N ILE A 104 -26.59 -18.50 -19.13
CA ILE A 104 -26.79 -19.85 -19.67
C ILE A 104 -25.52 -20.69 -19.46
#